data_AF-A0AAW5TG66-F1
#
_entry.id   AF-A0AAW5TG66-F1
#
_cell.length_a   1.000
_cell.length_b   1.000
_cell.length_c   1.000
_cell.angle_alpha   90.00
_cell.angle_beta   90.00
_cell.angle_gamma   90.00
#
_symmetry.space_group_name_H-M   'P 1'
#
loop_
_entity.id
_entity.type
_entity.pdbx_description
1 polymer ?
#
loop_
_entity_poly.entity_id
_entity_poly.type
_entity_poly.pdbx_seq_one_letter_code
_entity_poly.pdbx_strand_id
1 'polypeptide(L)' 'MKKEIEELLKSGRTAYSIAKESGIDVTAIQKFMNGQRKIGNMTLDTAEKLIKVIKNSEQDT' A
#
# COMPACT_ATOMS: atom_id res chain seq x y z
N MET A 1 -6.59 7.35 6.61
CA MET A 1 -5.54 6.31 6.61
C MET A 1 -6.01 4.97 6.03
N LYS A 2 -6.90 4.22 6.69
CA LYS A 2 -7.33 2.88 6.20
C LYS A 2 -7.96 2.93 4.80
N LYS A 3 -8.86 3.88 4.56
CA LYS A 3 -9.54 4.07 3.27
C LYS A 3 -8.57 4.43 2.14
N GLU A 4 -7.65 5.36 2.40
CA GLU A 4 -6.58 5.74 1.44
C GLU A 4 -5.71 4.53 1.05
N ILE A 5 -5.35 3.68 2.03
CA ILE A 5 -4.61 2.45 1.76
C ILE A 5 -5.44 1.46 0.92
N GLU A 6 -6.74 1.33 1.20
CA GLU A 6 -7.65 0.52 0.39
C GLU A 6 -7.74 1.01 -1.05
N GLU A 7 -7.79 2.32 -1.26
CA GLU A 7 -7.82 2.97 -2.58
C GLU A 7 -6.49 2.74 -3.31
N LEU A 8 -5.34 2.93 -2.65
CA LEU A 8 -4.03 2.62 -3.21
C LEU A 8 -3.94 1.16 -3.67
N LEU A 9 -4.34 0.21 -2.84
CA LEU A 9 -4.26 -1.22 -3.16
C LEU A 9 -5.24 -1.65 -4.26
N LYS A 10 -6.29 -0.86 -4.53
CA LYS A 10 -7.28 -1.09 -5.59
C LYS A 10 -7.12 -0.18 -6.81
N SER A 11 -6.12 0.69 -6.81
CA SER A 11 -5.88 1.72 -7.84
C SER A 11 -5.42 1.17 -9.20
N GLY A 12 -5.35 -0.16 -9.38
CA GLY A 12 -4.80 -0.79 -10.59
C GLY A 12 -3.28 -0.83 -10.65
N ARG A 13 -2.58 -0.23 -9.66
CA ARG A 13 -1.13 -0.35 -9.50
C ARG A 13 -0.73 -1.80 -9.22
N THR A 14 0.45 -2.18 -9.70
CA THR A 14 0.96 -3.53 -9.44
C THR A 14 1.52 -3.61 -8.02
N ALA A 15 1.45 -4.79 -7.41
CA ALA A 15 2.10 -5.03 -6.13
C ALA A 15 3.59 -4.68 -6.17
N TYR A 16 4.25 -4.92 -7.31
CA TYR A 16 5.65 -4.58 -7.53
C TYR A 16 5.93 -3.07 -7.45
N SER A 17 5.11 -2.23 -8.09
CA SER A 17 5.33 -0.78 -8.05
C SER A 17 5.14 -0.22 -6.64
N ILE A 18 4.08 -0.67 -5.95
CA ILE A 18 3.82 -0.28 -4.56
C ILE A 18 4.94 -0.75 -3.63
N ALA A 19 5.42 -1.99 -3.79
CA ALA A 19 6.53 -2.54 -3.02
C ALA A 19 7.83 -1.74 -3.22
N LYS A 20 8.15 -1.39 -4.47
CA LYS A 20 9.35 -0.61 -4.82
C LYS A 20 9.37 0.75 -4.14
N GLU A 21 8.23 1.43 -4.06
CA GLU A 21 8.13 2.77 -3.46
C GLU A 21 7.99 2.74 -1.94
N SER A 22 7.24 1.77 -1.41
CA SER A 22 6.99 1.65 0.04
C SER A 22 8.12 0.96 0.80
N GLY A 23 8.96 0.19 0.10
CA GLY A 23 9.95 -0.69 0.72
C GLY A 23 9.34 -1.91 1.44
N ILE A 24 8.05 -2.20 1.20
CA ILE A 24 7.36 -3.38 1.74
C ILE A 24 7.60 -4.56 0.80
N ASP A 25 7.67 -5.77 1.37
CA ASP A 25 7.74 -7.00 0.59
C ASP A 25 6.57 -7.16 -0.40
N VAL A 26 6.89 -7.55 -1.63
CA VAL A 26 5.90 -7.66 -2.72
C VAL A 26 4.80 -8.69 -2.41
N THR A 27 5.15 -9.80 -1.75
CA THR A 27 4.19 -10.84 -1.36
C THR A 27 3.27 -10.34 -0.25
N ALA A 28 3.76 -9.49 0.66
CA ALA A 28 2.92 -8.83 1.65
C ALA A 28 1.88 -7.91 0.97
N ILE A 29 2.29 -7.10 0.00
CA ILE A 29 1.36 -6.25 -0.77
C ILE A 29 0.33 -7.08 -1.52
N GLN A 30 0.75 -8.15 -2.20
CA GLN A 30 -0.16 -9.08 -2.89
C GLN A 30 -1.20 -9.68 -1.94
N LYS A 31 -0.80 -10.09 -0.73
CA LYS A 31 -1.73 -10.61 0.28
C LYS A 31 -2.79 -9.59 0.69
N PHE A 32 -2.43 -8.31 0.77
CA PHE A 32 -3.40 -7.24 1.04
C PHE A 32 -4.33 -6.98 -0.15
N MET A 33 -3.79 -6.91 -1.38
CA MET A 33 -4.57 -6.70 -2.61
C MET A 33 -5.58 -7.84 -2.83
N ASN A 34 -5.17 -9.08 -2.57
CA ASN A 34 -6.00 -10.27 -2.77
C ASN A 34 -6.93 -10.56 -1.58
N GLY A 35 -6.94 -9.70 -0.54
CA GLY A 35 -7.77 -9.88 0.65
C GLY A 35 -7.34 -11.03 1.59
N GLN A 36 -6.22 -11.71 1.31
CA GLN A 36 -5.65 -12.76 2.17
C GLN A 36 -5.19 -12.21 3.53
N ARG A 37 -4.85 -10.91 3.58
CA ARG A 37 -4.61 -10.17 4.82
C ARG A 37 -5.53 -8.97 4.91
N LYS A 38 -6.13 -8.77 6.09
CA LYS A 38 -6.97 -7.61 6.38
C LYS A 38 -6.09 -6.39 6.64
N ILE A 39 -6.42 -5.26 6.00
CA ILE A 39 -5.75 -3.97 6.24
C ILE A 39 -5.90 -3.53 7.70
N GLY A 40 -7.03 -3.86 8.34
CA GLY A 40 -7.25 -3.58 9.77
C GLY A 40 -6.31 -4.31 10.72
N ASN A 41 -5.55 -5.31 10.25
CA ASN A 41 -4.58 -6.08 11.03
C ASN A 41 -3.13 -5.79 10.60
N MET A 42 -2.87 -4.73 9.83
CA MET A 42 -1.49 -4.36 9.48
C MET A 42 -0.76 -3.68 10.63
N THR A 43 0.57 -3.73 10.63
CA THR A 43 1.37 -2.96 11.58
C THR A 43 1.34 -1.47 11.24
N LEU A 44 1.53 -0.62 12.25
CA LEU A 44 1.62 0.84 12.05
C LEU A 44 2.71 1.21 11.02
N ASP A 45 3.90 0.61 11.11
CA ASP A 45 5.00 0.81 10.15
C ASP A 45 4.60 0.49 8.70
N THR A 46 3.84 -0.59 8.48
CA THR A 46 3.32 -0.93 7.14
C THR A 46 2.35 0.14 6.65
N ALA A 47 1.47 0.62 7.53
CA ALA A 47 0.50 1.66 7.20
C ALA A 47 1.21 2.97 6.82
N GLU A 48 2.18 3.41 7.62
CA GLU A 48 2.94 4.64 7.41
C GLU A 48 3.70 4.62 6.08
N LYS A 49 4.34 3.50 5.74
CA LYS A 49 5.02 3.31 4.46
C LYS A 49 4.07 3.44 3.27
N LEU A 50 2.88 2.85 3.35
CA LEU A 50 1.87 2.95 2.29
C LEU A 50 1.32 4.38 2.17
N ILE A 51 1.09 5.07 3.28
CA ILE A 51 0.65 6.47 3.27
C ILE A 51 1.71 7.39 2.64
N LYS A 52 3.00 7.13 2.89
CA LYS A 52 4.08 7.89 2.25
C LYS A 52 4.05 7.75 0.73
N VAL A 53 3.75 6.55 0.21
CA VAL A 53 3.59 6.33 -1.23
C VAL A 53 2.47 7.20 -1.81
N ILE A 54 1.31 7.26 -1.13
CA ILE A 54 0.16 8.08 -1.55
C ILE A 54 0.55 9.55 -1.61
N LYS A 55 1.15 10.07 -0.54
CA LYS A 55 1.57 11.48 -0.46
C LYS A 55 2.60 11.86 -1.50
N ASN A 56 3.55 10.96 -1.80
CA ASN A 56 4.55 11.20 -2.83
C ASN A 56 3.93 11.26 -4.22
N SER A 57 2.89 10.46 -4.49
CA SER A 57 2.19 10.51 -5.79
C SER A 57 1.38 11.79 -6.03
N GLU A 58 1.05 12.53 -4.98
CA GLU A 58 0.35 13.81 -5.05
C GLU A 58 1.28 15.02 -5.26
N GLN A 59 2.60 14.82 -5.15
CA GLN A 59 3.60 15.90 -5.29
C GLN A 59 4.21 16.01 -6.70
N ASP A 60 3.91 15.05 -7.59
CA ASP A 60 4.39 15.02 -8.98
C ASP A 60 3.37 15.64 -10.00
N THR A 61 2.32 16.31 -9.51
CA THR A 61 1.33 17.08 -10.31
C THR A 61 1.28 18.53 -9.87
#